data_AF-A0A8H8XR35-F1
#
_entry.id   AF-A0A8H8XR35-F1
#
_cell.length_a   1.000
_cell.length_b   1.000
_cell.length_c   1.000
_cell.angle_alpha   90.00
_cell.angle_beta   90.00
_cell.angle_gamma   90.00
#
_symmetry.space_group_name_H-M   'P 1'
#
loop_
_entity.id
_entity.type
_entity.pdbx_description
1 polymer ?
#
loop_
_entity_poly.entity_id
_entity_poly.type
_entity_poly.pdbx_seq_one_letter_code
_entity_poly.pdbx_strand_id
1 'polypeptide(L)'
;MSCLVIHDASGRIIELHEGGFTPEDGVLSATRCHPSTHYVADGEVVLRPPMLVQLDGTALSGVPEGASVLIEGETYLADGSDIELEFDLPGIYTIRVRHWPCMDWEATIENLA
;
A
#
# COMPACT_ATOMS: atom_id res chain seq x y z
N MET A 1 -1.15 26.13 6.62
CA MET A 1 -1.31 25.66 5.24
C MET A 1 -2.29 24.50 5.31
N SER A 2 -3.47 24.66 4.72
CA SER A 2 -4.54 23.66 4.71
C SER A 2 -4.53 22.97 3.37
N CYS A 3 -4.58 21.63 3.34
CA CYS A 3 -4.70 20.86 2.11
C CYS A 3 -6.10 20.26 2.02
N LEU A 4 -6.77 20.51 0.90
CA LEU A 4 -8.03 19.88 0.50
C LEU A 4 -7.72 18.46 -0.01
N VAL A 5 -8.37 17.47 0.58
CA VAL A 5 -8.25 16.05 0.21
C VAL A 5 -9.47 15.60 -0.60
N ILE A 6 -9.24 15.11 -1.82
CA ILE A 6 -10.27 14.46 -2.64
C ILE A 6 -10.03 12.96 -2.59
N HIS A 7 -11.09 12.17 -2.32
CA HIS A 7 -11.01 10.72 -2.23
C HIS A 7 -12.14 10.00 -2.97
N ASP A 8 -11.95 8.72 -3.28
CA ASP A 8 -12.98 7.86 -3.86
C ASP A 8 -13.88 7.19 -2.79
N ALA A 9 -14.84 6.37 -3.24
CA ALA A 9 -15.74 5.63 -2.36
C ALA A 9 -15.05 4.58 -1.46
N SER A 10 -13.82 4.19 -1.80
CA SER A 10 -12.99 3.27 -1.00
C SER A 10 -12.09 4.00 0.01
N GLY A 11 -12.19 5.34 0.07
CA GLY A 11 -11.35 6.18 0.92
C GLY A 11 -10.00 6.54 0.29
N ARG A 12 -9.74 6.15 -0.96
CA ARG A 12 -8.44 6.40 -1.59
C ARG A 12 -8.31 7.85 -1.97
N ILE A 13 -7.27 8.51 -1.45
CA ILE A 13 -6.95 9.89 -1.82
C ILE A 13 -6.53 9.90 -3.30
N ILE A 14 -7.30 10.58 -4.13
CA ILE A 14 -7.04 10.74 -5.56
C ILE A 14 -6.32 12.07 -5.85
N GLU A 15 -6.56 13.10 -5.04
CA GLU A 15 -6.00 14.42 -5.30
C GLU A 15 -5.82 15.23 -4.00
N LEU A 16 -4.76 16.04 -3.95
CA LEU A 16 -4.45 16.96 -2.87
C LEU A 16 -4.31 18.37 -3.44
N HIS A 17 -5.10 19.31 -2.94
CA HIS A 17 -5.02 20.72 -3.33
C HIS A 17 -4.54 21.57 -2.16
N GLU A 18 -3.43 22.28 -2.32
CA GLU A 18 -2.95 23.24 -1.32
C GLU A 18 -3.70 24.57 -1.49
N GLY A 19 -4.39 25.05 -0.46
CA GLY A 19 -5.14 26.31 -0.56
C GLY A 19 -6.08 26.61 0.60
N GLY A 20 -6.48 27.88 0.72
CA GLY A 20 -7.46 28.34 1.70
C GLY A 20 -8.89 27.98 1.29
N PHE A 21 -9.23 26.70 1.40
CA PHE A 21 -10.59 26.21 1.15
C PHE A 21 -11.40 26.23 2.45
N THR A 22 -12.65 26.66 2.35
CA THR A 22 -13.67 26.55 3.39
C THR A 22 -14.30 25.14 3.33
N PRO A 23 -14.48 24.45 4.47
CA PRO A 23 -14.92 23.04 4.51
C PRO A 23 -16.41 22.81 4.19
N GLU A 24 -17.01 23.62 3.31
CA GLU A 24 -18.47 23.66 3.12
C GLU A 24 -19.08 22.52 2.28
N ASP A 25 -18.26 21.65 1.67
CA ASP A 25 -18.72 20.54 0.81
C ASP A 25 -18.11 19.15 1.15
N GLY A 26 -17.95 18.82 2.44
CA GLY A 26 -17.40 17.49 2.81
C GLY A 26 -15.89 17.35 2.54
N VAL A 27 -15.20 18.49 2.51
CA VAL A 27 -13.77 18.61 2.28
C VAL A 27 -13.00 18.38 3.58
N LEU A 28 -12.05 17.43 3.55
CA LEU A 28 -11.15 17.20 4.68
C LEU A 28 -9.92 18.09 4.55
N SER A 29 -9.72 18.95 5.56
CA SER A 29 -8.54 19.79 5.70
C SER A 29 -7.50 19.07 6.55
N ALA A 30 -6.42 18.61 5.92
CA ALA A 30 -5.32 17.94 6.62
C ALA A 30 -3.98 18.64 6.37
N THR A 31 -3.20 18.88 7.42
CA THR A 31 -1.91 19.59 7.33
C THR A 31 -0.74 18.69 6.89
N ARG A 32 -0.90 17.36 6.97
CA ARG A 32 0.12 16.35 6.63
C ARG A 32 -0.51 15.07 6.05
N CYS A 33 -1.32 15.20 5.00
CA CYS A 33 -1.88 14.06 4.29
C CYS A 33 -0.98 13.67 3.10
N HIS A 34 -0.84 12.37 2.84
CA HIS A 34 -0.14 11.87 1.65
C HIS A 34 -0.86 10.64 1.09
N PRO A 35 -1.13 10.57 -0.23
CA PRO A 35 -1.97 9.52 -0.82
C PRO A 35 -1.38 8.11 -0.70
N SER A 36 -0.07 7.98 -0.50
CA SER A 36 0.55 6.66 -0.28
C SER A 36 0.45 6.15 1.16
N THR A 37 0.30 7.05 2.15
CA THR A 37 0.34 6.70 3.58
C THR A 37 -0.96 6.98 4.32
N HIS A 38 -1.88 7.74 3.72
CA HIS A 38 -3.17 8.10 4.29
C HIS A 38 -4.32 7.70 3.38
N TYR A 39 -5.47 7.43 3.98
CA TYR A 39 -6.74 7.22 3.31
C TYR A 39 -7.85 7.88 4.14
N VAL A 40 -9.03 8.04 3.55
CA VAL A 40 -10.19 8.62 4.22
C VAL A 40 -11.09 7.49 4.73
N ALA A 41 -11.26 7.43 6.04
CA ALA A 41 -12.20 6.53 6.70
C ALA A 41 -13.20 7.36 7.50
N ASP A 42 -14.50 7.10 7.34
CA ASP A 42 -15.57 7.78 8.08
C ASP A 42 -15.51 9.32 8.03
N GLY A 43 -14.98 9.89 6.95
CA GLY A 43 -14.82 11.33 6.81
C GLY A 43 -13.64 11.90 7.60
N GLU A 44 -12.64 11.10 7.94
CA GLU A 44 -11.39 11.56 8.54
C GLU A 44 -10.19 11.02 7.76
N VAL A 45 -9.13 11.83 7.64
CA VAL A 45 -7.87 11.41 7.04
C VAL A 45 -7.09 10.60 8.07
N VAL A 46 -7.04 9.29 7.88
CA VAL A 46 -6.36 8.34 8.77
C VAL A 46 -5.17 7.71 8.05
N LEU A 47 -4.22 7.19 8.84
CA LEU A 47 -3.09 6.44 8.29
C LEU A 47 -3.57 5.10 7.73
N ARG A 48 -3.04 4.72 6.56
CA ARG A 48 -3.27 3.38 6.00
C ARG A 48 -2.71 2.35 6.98
N PRO A 49 -3.46 1.26 7.29
CA PRO A 49 -2.96 0.23 8.18
C PRO A 49 -1.70 -0.41 7.59
N PRO A 50 -0.68 -0.72 8.41
CA PRO A 50 0.51 -1.41 7.93
C PRO A 50 0.12 -2.80 7.41
N MET A 51 0.81 -3.24 6.38
CA MET A 51 0.65 -4.59 5.86
C MET A 51 1.38 -5.57 6.79
N LEU A 52 0.68 -6.60 7.27
CA LEU A 52 1.22 -7.59 8.20
C LEU A 52 1.97 -8.73 7.48
N VAL A 53 2.62 -8.40 6.37
CA VAL A 53 3.41 -9.35 5.60
C VAL A 53 4.79 -9.50 6.23
N GLN A 54 5.19 -10.75 6.42
CA GLN A 54 6.51 -11.14 6.88
C GLN A 54 7.21 -11.91 5.76
N LEU A 55 8.48 -11.59 5.56
CA LEU A 55 9.33 -12.31 4.63
C LEU A 55 10.46 -12.95 5.43
N ASP A 56 10.49 -14.27 5.43
CA ASP A 56 11.52 -15.08 6.07
C ASP A 56 12.30 -15.86 5.01
N GLY A 57 13.49 -15.35 4.67
CA GLY A 57 14.28 -15.83 3.55
C GLY A 57 13.53 -15.64 2.23
N THR A 58 12.85 -16.69 1.79
CA THR A 58 12.01 -16.70 0.58
C THR A 58 10.54 -17.03 0.86
N ALA A 59 10.16 -17.29 2.12
CA ALA A 59 8.78 -17.53 2.49
C ALA A 59 8.08 -16.22 2.87
N LEU A 60 7.04 -15.87 2.13
CA LEU A 60 6.20 -14.70 2.34
C LEU A 60 4.92 -15.13 3.08
N SER A 61 4.81 -14.77 4.35
CA SER A 61 3.68 -15.12 5.23
C SER A 61 2.88 -13.89 5.63
N GLY A 62 1.61 -14.07 6.02
CA GLY A 62 0.74 -12.97 6.44
C GLY A 62 0.22 -12.09 5.30
N VAL A 63 0.27 -12.59 4.06
CA VAL A 63 -0.31 -11.93 2.89
C VAL A 63 -1.83 -12.13 2.91
N PRO A 64 -2.64 -11.06 2.89
CA PRO A 64 -4.09 -11.21 2.88
C PRO A 64 -4.59 -11.78 1.55
N GLU A 65 -5.67 -12.56 1.60
CA GLU A 65 -6.38 -13.05 0.42
C GLU A 65 -6.83 -11.87 -0.46
N GLY A 66 -6.55 -11.95 -1.77
CA GLY A 66 -6.83 -10.89 -2.73
C GLY A 66 -5.73 -9.82 -2.82
N ALA A 67 -4.63 -9.94 -2.07
CA ALA A 67 -3.47 -9.08 -2.26
C ALA A 67 -2.78 -9.35 -3.60
N SER A 68 -2.31 -8.29 -4.25
CA SER A 68 -1.50 -8.39 -5.46
C SER A 68 -0.02 -8.38 -5.07
N VAL A 69 0.66 -9.50 -5.30
CA VAL A 69 2.09 -9.69 -5.07
C VAL A 69 2.81 -9.50 -6.40
N LEU A 70 3.55 -8.41 -6.53
CA LEU A 70 4.32 -8.06 -7.71
C LEU A 70 5.79 -8.50 -7.50
N ILE A 71 6.29 -9.38 -8.35
CA ILE A 71 7.67 -9.90 -8.29
C ILE A 71 8.26 -9.71 -9.69
N GLU A 72 9.36 -8.95 -9.82
CA GLU A 72 9.99 -8.68 -11.13
C GLU A 72 9.05 -8.12 -12.22
N GLY A 73 7.95 -7.47 -11.81
CA GLY A 73 6.93 -6.95 -12.71
C GLY A 73 5.80 -7.92 -13.04
N GLU A 74 5.90 -9.19 -12.66
CA GLU A 74 4.81 -10.17 -12.72
C GLU A 74 3.90 -10.01 -11.51
N THR A 75 2.58 -9.99 -11.74
CA THR A 75 1.57 -9.83 -10.66
C THR A 75 0.91 -11.16 -10.35
N TYR A 76 1.06 -11.60 -9.12
CA TYR A 76 0.42 -12.79 -8.56
C TYR A 76 -0.68 -12.39 -7.59
N LEU A 77 -1.79 -13.11 -7.62
CA LEU A 77 -2.87 -12.92 -6.66
C LEU A 77 -2.64 -13.85 -5.47
N ALA A 78 -2.51 -13.30 -4.27
CA ALA A 78 -2.43 -14.08 -3.05
C ALA A 78 -3.81 -14.62 -2.68
N ASP A 79 -3.85 -15.86 -2.21
CA ASP A 79 -5.05 -16.54 -1.74
C ASP A 79 -5.17 -16.53 -0.20
N GLY A 80 -4.28 -15.82 0.49
CA GLY A 80 -4.25 -15.77 1.95
C GLY A 80 -3.34 -16.82 2.59
N SER A 81 -2.69 -17.66 1.79
CA SER A 81 -1.72 -18.65 2.25
C SER A 81 -0.27 -18.12 2.21
N ASP A 82 0.64 -18.90 2.79
CA ASP A 82 2.07 -18.61 2.74
C ASP A 82 2.59 -18.86 1.32
N ILE A 83 3.29 -17.87 0.75
CA ILE A 83 3.82 -17.92 -0.61
C ILE A 83 5.32 -18.19 -0.53
N GLU A 84 5.77 -19.29 -1.11
CA GLU A 84 7.19 -19.61 -1.20
C GLU A 84 7.76 -19.07 -2.52
N LEU A 85 8.77 -18.22 -2.41
CA LEU A 85 9.47 -17.62 -3.54
C LEU A 85 10.66 -18.51 -3.90
N GLU A 86 10.77 -18.89 -5.17
CA GLU A 86 11.92 -19.64 -5.66
C GLU A 86 12.56 -18.87 -6.81
N PHE A 87 13.88 -18.66 -6.70
CA PHE A 87 14.65 -17.90 -7.67
C PHE A 87 15.74 -18.79 -8.27
N ASP A 88 15.63 -19.07 -9.56
CA ASP A 88 16.57 -19.95 -10.27
C ASP A 88 17.94 -19.30 -10.52
N LEU A 89 18.00 -17.97 -10.53
CA LEU A 89 19.20 -17.22 -10.89
C LEU A 89 19.69 -16.39 -9.70
N PRO A 90 21.02 -16.20 -9.56
CA PRO A 90 21.55 -15.24 -8.62
C PRO A 90 21.17 -13.82 -9.04
N GLY A 91 20.71 -13.01 -8.09
CA GLY A 91 20.24 -11.66 -8.37
C GLY A 91 19.51 -11.01 -7.19
N ILE A 92 19.14 -9.74 -7.36
CA ILE A 92 18.31 -9.01 -6.41
C ILE A 92 16.89 -8.97 -6.98
N TYR A 93 15.95 -9.53 -6.23
CA TYR A 93 14.55 -9.63 -6.59
C TYR A 93 13.74 -8.67 -5.74
N THR A 94 12.95 -7.81 -6.39
CA THR A 94 12.07 -6.87 -5.68
C THR A 94 10.65 -7.43 -5.61
N ILE A 95 10.17 -7.65 -4.39
CA ILE A 95 8.79 -8.07 -4.12
C ILE A 95 8.01 -6.88 -3.59
N ARG A 96 6.84 -6.63 -4.18
CA ARG A 96 5.89 -5.61 -3.72
C ARG A 96 4.54 -6.23 -3.50
N VAL A 97 4.00 -6.11 -2.30
CA VAL A 97 2.65 -6.58 -1.98
C VAL A 97 1.72 -5.37 -1.86
N ARG A 98 0.59 -5.43 -2.55
CA ARG A 98 -0.44 -4.39 -2.57
C ARG A 98 -1.77 -4.97 -2.18
N HIS A 99 -2.40 -4.37 -1.17
CA HIS A 99 -3.75 -4.72 -0.75
C HIS A 99 -4.42 -3.47 -0.21
N TRP A 100 -5.40 -2.94 -0.92
CA TRP A 100 -6.16 -1.79 -0.42
C TRP A 100 -7.06 -2.23 0.75
N PRO A 101 -7.15 -1.49 1.88
CA PRO A 101 -6.59 -0.17 2.17
C PRO A 101 -5.19 -0.16 2.83
N CYS A 102 -4.58 -1.32 3.08
CA CYS A 102 -3.27 -1.45 3.72
C CYS A 102 -2.15 -0.75 2.93
N MET A 103 -1.10 -0.28 3.61
CA MET A 103 0.10 0.29 2.97
C MET A 103 0.75 -0.72 2.03
N ASP A 104 1.33 -0.23 0.94
CA ASP A 104 2.14 -1.04 0.03
C ASP A 104 3.37 -1.54 0.80
N TRP A 105 3.61 -2.85 0.74
CA TRP A 105 4.78 -3.48 1.36
C TRP A 105 5.80 -3.79 0.26
N GLU A 106 7.08 -3.53 0.51
CA GLU A 106 8.15 -3.76 -0.45
C GLU A 106 9.37 -4.33 0.27
N ALA A 107 9.95 -5.37 -0.31
CA ALA A 107 11.19 -5.96 0.15
C ALA A 107 12.06 -6.43 -1.02
N THR A 108 13.35 -6.54 -0.76
CA THR A 108 14.34 -7.04 -1.72
C THR A 108 14.97 -8.30 -1.18
N ILE A 109 14.97 -9.37 -1.98
CA ILE A 109 15.66 -10.62 -1.68
C ILE A 109 16.90 -10.68 -2.55
N GLU A 110 18.06 -10.94 -1.94
CA GLU A 110 19.30 -11.21 -2.65
C GLU A 110 19.53 -12.72 -2.70
N ASN A 111 19.52 -13.28 -3.90
CA ASN A 111 19.91 -14.66 -4.15
C ASN A 111 21.40 -14.70 -4.52
N LEU A 112 22.24 -15.08 -3.56
CA LEU A 112 23.67 -15.32 -3.76
C LEU A 112 23.84 -16.82 -4.03
N ALA A 113 23.81 -17.21 -5.30
CA ALA A 113 24.00 -18.62 -5.71
C ALA A 113 25.27 -19.25 -5.14
#